data_AF-A0A212JY91-F1
#
_entry.id   AF-A0A212JY91-F1
#
_cell.length_a   1.000
_cell.length_b   1.000
_cell.length_c   1.000
_cell.angle_alpha   90.00
_cell.angle_beta   90.00
_cell.angle_gamma   90.00
#
_symmetry.space_group_name_H-M   'P 1'
#
loop_
_entity.id
_entity.type
_entity.pdbx_description
1 polymer ?
#
loop_
_entity_poly.entity_id
_entity_poly.type
_entity_poly.pdbx_seq_one_letter_code
_entity_poly.pdbx_strand_id
1 'polypeptide(L)' 'MIQKDSIVYEKAYSFAIKIVGLHKSLNGKNEYILSKQILRCGTSGANIAEANGAISHADFSAKMSIAYKEVLETKYW' A
#
# COMPACT_ATOMS: atom_id res chain seq x y z
N MET A 1 -11.86 -8.97 16.85
CA MET A 1 -12.74 -9.27 15.69
C MET A 1 -11.89 -9.15 14.44
N ILE A 2 -11.62 -10.25 13.73
CA ILE A 2 -11.01 -10.17 12.40
C ILE A 2 -12.08 -9.55 11.50
N GLN A 3 -11.95 -8.28 11.15
CA GLN A 3 -12.85 -7.62 10.22
C GLN A 3 -12.65 -8.27 8.86
N LYS A 4 -13.55 -9.20 8.53
CA LYS A 4 -13.41 -10.12 7.40
C LYS A 4 -13.69 -9.46 6.05
N ASP A 5 -14.18 -8.21 6.00
CA ASP A 5 -14.72 -7.59 4.78
C ASP A 5 -14.32 -6.11 4.59
N SER A 6 -13.06 -5.75 4.86
CA SER A 6 -12.59 -4.40 4.53
C SER A 6 -12.39 -4.27 3.02
N ILE A 7 -13.39 -3.72 2.31
CA ILE A 7 -13.33 -3.48 0.85
C ILE A 7 -12.07 -2.70 0.47
N VAL A 8 -11.66 -1.74 1.29
CA VAL A 8 -10.44 -0.95 1.03
C VAL A 8 -9.19 -1.80 1.18
N TYR A 9 -9.13 -2.71 2.15
CA TYR A 9 -8.01 -3.64 2.32
C TYR A 9 -7.90 -4.62 1.14
N GLU A 10 -9.01 -5.22 0.70
CA GLU A 10 -9.00 -6.14 -0.45
C GLU A 10 -8.53 -5.45 -1.73
N LYS A 11 -9.00 -4.22 -1.97
CA LYS A 11 -8.56 -3.40 -3.10
C LYS A 11 -7.08 -3.03 -2.99
N ALA A 12 -6.61 -2.66 -1.79
CA ALA A 12 -5.20 -2.34 -1.55
C ALA A 12 -4.30 -3.56 -1.74
N TYR A 13 -4.71 -4.74 -1.28
CA TYR A 13 -3.98 -5.99 -1.48
C TYR A 13 -3.88 -6.37 -2.97
N SER A 14 -5.01 -6.29 -3.68
CA SER A 14 -5.04 -6.48 -5.14
C SER A 14 -4.17 -5.48 -5.88
N PHE A 15 -4.13 -4.22 -5.43
CA PHE A 15 -3.26 -3.19 -5.97
C PHE A 15 -1.78 -3.47 -5.71
N ALA A 16 -1.42 -3.92 -4.50
CA ALA A 16 -0.04 -4.29 -4.15
C ALA A 16 0.49 -5.42 -5.06
N ILE A 17 -0.34 -6.41 -5.40
CA ILE A 17 0.05 -7.47 -6.37
C ILE A 17 0.39 -6.86 -7.74
N LYS A 18 -0.40 -5.88 -8.22
CA LYS A 18 -0.13 -5.18 -9.48
C LYS A 18 1.18 -4.38 -9.41
N ILE A 19 1.44 -3.70 -8.30
CA ILE A 19 2.68 -2.95 -8.07
C ILE A 19 3.90 -3.87 -8.09
N VAL A 20 3.83 -5.06 -7.49
CA VAL A 20 4.89 -6.06 -7.55
C VAL A 20 5.14 -6.51 -9.00
N GLY A 21 4.07 -6.71 -9.78
CA GLY A 21 4.17 -7.01 -11.21
C GLY A 21 4.84 -5.89 -12.01
N LEU A 22 4.45 -4.64 -11.77
CA LEU A 22 5.05 -3.45 -12.38
C LEU A 22 6.53 -3.34 -12.05
N HIS A 23 6.91 -3.48 -10.77
CA HIS A 23 8.30 -3.45 -10.32
C HIS A 23 9.17 -4.49 -11.05
N LYS A 24 8.69 -5.74 -11.16
CA LYS A 24 9.39 -6.80 -11.90
C LYS A 24 9.56 -6.44 -13.38
N SER A 25 8.52 -5.88 -14.01
CA SER A 25 8.59 -5.46 -15.42
C SER A 25 9.57 -4.31 -15.65
N LEU A 26 9.66 -3.35 -14.72
CA LEU A 26 10.56 -2.20 -14.81
C LEU A 26 12.02 -2.61 -14.57
N ASN A 27 12.28 -3.48 -13.60
CA ASN A 27 13.61 -4.06 -13.40
C ASN A 27 14.09 -4.83 -14.64
N GLY A 28 13.19 -5.56 -15.32
CA GLY A 28 13.50 -6.23 -16.59
C GLY A 28 13.88 -5.26 -17.73
N LYS A 29 13.58 -3.97 -17.58
CA LYS A 29 13.95 -2.88 -18.51
C LYS A 29 15.12 -2.03 -17.99
N ASN A 30 15.84 -2.52 -16.98
CA ASN A 30 16.93 -1.81 -16.32
C ASN A 30 16.51 -0.51 -15.60
N GLU A 31 15.26 -0.39 -15.17
CA GLU A 31 14.82 0.71 -14.31
C GLU A 31 14.76 0.22 -12.86
N TYR A 32 15.61 0.78 -12.00
CA TYR A 32 15.88 0.27 -10.65
C TYR A 32 15.61 1.29 -9.54
N ILE A 33 15.49 2.57 -9.87
CA ILE A 33 15.42 3.65 -8.90
C ILE A 33 13.96 3.97 -8.61
N LEU A 34 13.20 4.32 -9.64
CA LEU A 34 11.77 4.64 -9.50
C LEU A 34 10.95 3.38 -9.23
N SER A 35 11.30 2.26 -9.84
CA SER A 35 10.64 0.97 -9.62
C SER A 35 10.73 0.55 -8.16
N LYS A 36 11.85 0.85 -7.48
CA LYS A 36 12.03 0.59 -6.05
C LYS A 36 11.21 1.55 -5.19
N GLN A 37 11.11 2.83 -5.57
CA GLN A 37 10.23 3.78 -4.88
C GLN A 37 8.77 3.37 -5.02
N ILE A 38 8.29 3.11 -6.25
CA ILE A 38 6.94 2.61 -6.54
C ILE A 38 6.65 1.32 -5.78
N LEU A 39 7.60 0.38 -5.69
CA LEU A 39 7.40 -0.84 -4.90
C LEU A 39 7.14 -0.51 -3.42
N ARG A 40 7.93 0.39 -2.84
CA ARG A 40 7.81 0.77 -1.42
C ARG A 40 6.47 1.45 -1.14
N CYS A 41 6.16 2.54 -1.84
CA CYS A 41 4.93 3.29 -1.57
C CYS A 41 3.67 2.57 -2.08
N GLY A 42 3.75 1.86 -3.20
CA GLY A 42 2.61 1.12 -3.77
C GLY A 42 2.25 -0.18 -3.05
N THR A 43 3.11 -0.71 -2.19
CA THR A 43 2.79 -1.86 -1.31
C THR A 43 2.44 -1.45 0.12
N SER A 44 2.29 -0.15 0.37
CA SER A 44 1.95 0.45 1.67
C SER A 44 0.54 0.14 2.19
N GLY A 45 -0.26 -0.65 1.47
CA GLY A 45 -1.51 -1.24 1.97
C GLY A 45 -1.34 -2.01 3.29
N ALA A 46 -0.09 -2.35 3.65
CA ALA A 46 0.29 -2.79 5.00
C ALA A 46 -0.22 -1.86 6.12
N ASN A 47 -0.23 -0.53 5.92
CA ASN A 47 -0.78 0.41 6.90
C ASN A 47 -2.29 0.23 7.14
N ILE A 48 -3.04 -0.23 6.12
CA ILE A 48 -4.46 -0.57 6.28
C ILE A 48 -4.60 -1.87 7.07
N ALA A 49 -3.68 -2.82 6.90
CA ALA A 49 -3.63 -4.04 7.72
C ALA A 49 -3.41 -3.69 9.20
N GLU A 50 -2.48 -2.77 9.48
CA GLU A 50 -2.23 -2.25 10.83
C GLU A 50 -3.45 -1.49 11.37
N ALA A 51 -4.11 -0.67 10.54
CA ALA A 51 -5.34 0.02 10.93
C ALA A 51 -6.45 -0.96 11.34
N ASN A 52 -6.61 -2.08 10.62
CA ASN A 52 -7.60 -3.11 10.96
C ASN A 52 -7.33 -3.77 12.34
N GLY A 53 -6.09 -3.72 12.83
CA GLY A 53 -5.68 -4.18 14.16
C GLY A 53 -5.60 -3.06 15.21
N ALA A 54 -6.05 -1.85 14.89
CA ALA A 54 -5.88 -0.69 15.76
C ALA A 54 -6.56 -0.86 17.12
N ILE A 55 -5.90 -0.37 18.17
CA ILE A 55 -6.39 -0.46 19.56
C ILE A 55 -7.34 0.69 19.93
N SER A 56 -7.46 1.71 19.07
CA SER A 56 -8.34 2.86 19.26
C SER A 56 -8.72 3.52 17.93
N HIS A 57 -9.74 4.36 17.93
CA HIS A 57 -10.12 5.15 16.75
C HIS A 57 -9.02 6.13 16.31
N ALA A 58 -8.27 6.70 17.25
CA ALA A 58 -7.17 7.61 16.94
C ALA A 58 -6.03 6.87 16.23
N ASP A 59 -5.67 5.68 16.70
CA ASP A 59 -4.67 4.81 16.08
C ASP A 59 -5.11 4.37 14.67
N PHE A 60 -6.37 3.93 14.53
CA PHE A 60 -6.97 3.63 13.22
C PHE A 60 -6.83 4.80 12.25
N SER A 61 -7.23 6.00 12.67
CA SER A 61 -7.19 7.22 11.84
C SER A 61 -5.76 7.59 11.44
N ALA A 62 -4.80 7.46 12.36
CA ALA A 62 -3.40 7.73 12.08
C ALA A 62 -2.85 6.76 11.02
N LYS A 63 -3.10 5.45 11.16
CA LYS A 63 -2.65 4.42 10.20
C LYS A 63 -3.29 4.60 8.82
N MET A 64 -4.59 4.90 8.76
CA MET A 64 -5.27 5.23 7.50
C MET A 64 -4.71 6.50 6.84
N SER A 65 -4.34 7.51 7.63
CA SER A 65 -3.72 8.74 7.12
C SER A 65 -2.34 8.49 6.51
N ILE A 66 -1.55 7.57 7.10
CA ILE A 66 -0.27 7.15 6.53
C ILE A 66 -0.50 6.41 5.21
N ALA A 67 -1.44 5.46 5.17
CA ALA A 67 -1.80 4.76 3.94
C ALA A 67 -2.19 5.73 2.81
N TYR A 68 -2.95 6.78 3.13
CA TYR A 68 -3.34 7.81 2.15
C TYR A 68 -2.12 8.58 1.60
N LYS A 69 -1.17 8.96 2.46
CA LYS A 69 0.06 9.66 2.03
C LYS A 69 0.90 8.81 1.08
N GLU A 70 1.03 7.51 1.35
CA GLU A 70 1.77 6.58 0.49
C GLU A 70 1.07 6.37 -0.87
N VAL A 71 -0.27 6.41 -0.91
CA VAL A 71 -1.03 6.44 -2.17
C VAL A 71 -0.75 7.71 -2.97
N LEU A 72 -0.64 8.87 -2.31
CA LEU A 72 -0.28 10.12 -2.99
C LEU A 72 1.14 10.05 -3.58
N GLU A 73 2.09 9.45 -2.85
CA GLU A 73 3.44 9.20 -3.38
C GLU A 73 3.40 8.21 -4.55
N THR A 74 2.63 7.12 -4.45
CA THR A 74 2.46 6.15 -5.53
C THR A 74 1.83 6.77 -6.78
N LYS A 75 0.94 7.74 -6.62
CA LYS A 75 0.31 8.46 -7.74
C LYS A 75 1.27 9.46 -8.40
N TYR A 76 2.23 9.98 -7.66
CA TYR A 76 3.22 10.92 -8.17
C TYR A 76 4.25 10.23 -9.09
N TRP A 77 4.65 9.02 -8.73
CA TRP A 77 5.58 8.19 -9.51
C TRP A 77 4.89 7.45 -10.66
#